data_AF-A0A9D6PF78-F1
#
_entry.id   AF-A0A9D6PF78-F1
#
_cell.length_a   1.000
_cell.length_b   1.000
_cell.length_c   1.000
_cell.angle_alpha   90.00
_cell.angle_beta   90.00
_cell.angle_gamma   90.00
#
_symmetry.space_group_name_H-M   'P 1'
#
loop_
_entity.id
_entity.type
_entity.pdbx_description
1 polymer ?
#
loop_
_entity_poly.entity_id
_entity_poly.type
_entity_poly.pdbx_seq_one_letter_code
_entity_poly.pdbx_strand_id
1 'polypeptide(L)'
;MDTSLKKFRYNIVSFIVLTFYLLVFCHTVNAQSGRITDIRFWQSPEEAQIVIDLDRPSKVSGGSNLSDGPFFFDIESAIFKPGRQSYPLNNNFDFP
;
A
#
# COMPACT_ATOMS: atom_id res chain seq x y z
N MET A 1 42.54 16.48 29.74
CA MET A 1 41.16 16.09 30.13
C MET A 1 40.16 16.19 28.96
N ASP A 2 40.55 16.71 27.78
CA ASP A 2 39.64 16.94 26.64
C ASP A 2 39.43 15.75 25.69
N THR A 3 40.34 14.77 25.68
CA THR A 3 40.28 13.63 24.75
C THR A 3 39.12 12.68 25.02
N SER A 4 38.69 12.55 26.28
CA SER A 4 37.53 11.73 26.66
C SER A 4 36.21 12.37 26.23
N LEU A 5 36.06 13.68 26.42
CA LEU A 5 34.90 14.45 25.99
C LEU A 5 34.76 14.47 24.46
N LYS A 6 35.86 14.58 23.71
CA LYS A 6 35.83 14.50 22.24
C LYS A 6 35.41 13.11 21.73
N LYS A 7 35.92 12.03 22.33
CA LYS A 7 35.49 10.65 21.99
C LYS A 7 34.03 10.41 22.33
N PHE A 8 33.56 10.91 23.47
CA PHE A 8 32.16 10.80 23.88
C PHE A 8 31.22 11.53 22.90
N ARG A 9 31.57 12.76 22.50
CA ARG A 9 30.80 13.51 21.48
C ARG A 9 30.81 12.82 20.12
N TYR A 10 31.95 12.25 19.71
CA TYR A 10 32.05 11.50 18.46
C TYR A 10 31.17 10.24 18.45
N ASN A 11 31.15 9.49 19.56
CA ASN A 11 30.30 8.31 19.70
C ASN A 11 28.80 8.66 19.65
N ILE A 12 28.39 9.76 20.27
CA ILE A 12 27.00 10.24 20.21
C ILE A 12 26.61 10.63 18.78
N VAL A 13 27.45 11.41 18.10
CA VAL A 13 27.19 11.83 16.71
C VAL A 13 27.15 10.61 15.79
N SER A 14 28.07 9.67 15.95
CA SER A 14 28.10 8.42 15.18
C SER A 14 26.83 7.57 15.41
N PHE A 15 26.36 7.47 16.65
CA PHE A 15 25.13 6.75 16.98
C PHE A 15 23.89 7.42 16.37
N ILE A 16 23.80 8.75 16.41
CA ILE A 16 22.70 9.50 15.78
C ILE A 16 22.69 9.28 14.27
N VAL A 17 23.85 9.38 13.62
CA VAL A 17 23.97 9.15 12.17
C VAL A 17 23.60 7.71 11.80
N LEU A 18 24.06 6.72 12.57
CA LEU A 18 23.71 5.32 12.35
C LEU A 18 22.21 5.08 12.51
N THR A 19 21.60 5.65 13.55
CA THR A 19 20.16 5.53 13.81
C THR A 19 19.35 6.16 12.68
N PHE A 20 19.74 7.36 12.22
CA PHE A 20 19.08 8.03 11.11
C PHE A 20 19.21 7.22 9.81
N TYR A 21 20.40 6.68 9.53
CA TYR A 21 20.63 5.81 8.38
C TYR A 21 19.74 4.56 8.42
N LEU A 22 19.64 3.90 9.59
CA LEU A 22 18.78 2.72 9.77
C LEU A 22 17.30 3.05 9.60
N LEU A 23 16.84 4.19 10.09
CA LEU A 23 15.44 4.62 9.93
C LEU A 23 15.10 4.89 8.45
N VAL A 24 15.96 5.61 7.74
CA VAL A 24 15.77 5.87 6.30
C VAL A 24 15.79 4.55 5.51
N PHE A 25 16.73 3.65 5.82
CA PHE A 25 16.83 2.35 5.16
C PHE A 25 15.61 1.45 5.43
N CYS A 26 15.12 1.39 6.67
CA CYS A 26 13.89 0.66 6.99
C CYS A 26 12.68 1.22 6.25
N HIS A 27 12.62 2.54 6.06
CA HIS A 27 11.53 3.18 5.32
C HIS A 27 11.58 2.87 3.82
N THR A 28 12.77 2.77 3.21
CA THR A 28 12.91 2.43 1.79
C THR A 28 12.66 0.95 1.51
N VAL A 29 13.05 0.04 2.41
CA VAL A 29 12.81 -1.41 2.25
C VAL A 29 11.31 -1.75 2.33
N ASN A 30 10.52 -0.97 3.08
CA ASN A 30 9.06 -1.11 3.13
C ASN A 30 8.33 -0.53 1.91
N ALA A 31 9.02 0.14 0.99
CA ALA A 31 8.42 0.66 -0.25
C ALA A 31 8.28 -0.41 -1.34
N GLN A 32 8.04 -1.68 -0.95
CA GLN A 32 7.74 -2.72 -1.92
C GLN A 32 6.29 -2.57 -2.38
N SER A 33 6.09 -2.47 -3.69
CA SER A 33 4.76 -2.40 -4.26
C SER A 33 3.98 -3.68 -3.99
N GLY A 34 2.76 -3.55 -3.44
CA GLY A 34 1.80 -4.64 -3.35
C GLY A 34 1.31 -5.07 -4.72
N ARG A 35 0.77 -6.27 -4.84
CA ARG A 35 0.22 -6.81 -6.09
C ARG A 35 -1.27 -7.05 -5.93
N ILE A 36 -2.03 -6.62 -6.92
CA ILE A 36 -3.44 -7.03 -7.06
C ILE A 36 -3.45 -8.50 -7.49
N THR A 37 -4.07 -9.35 -6.69
CA THR A 37 -4.14 -10.79 -6.92
C THR A 37 -5.46 -11.26 -7.49
N ASP A 38 -6.55 -10.55 -7.18
CA ASP A 38 -7.89 -10.88 -7.65
C ASP A 38 -8.79 -9.63 -7.65
N ILE A 39 -9.82 -9.64 -8.50
CA ILE A 39 -10.85 -8.60 -8.58
C ILE A 39 -12.20 -9.30 -8.71
N ARG A 40 -13.10 -9.06 -7.75
CA ARG A 40 -14.44 -9.65 -7.74
C ARG A 40 -15.51 -8.56 -7.77
N PHE A 41 -16.55 -8.82 -8.56
CA PHE A 41 -17.71 -7.96 -8.68
C PHE A 41 -18.91 -8.69 -8.11
N TRP A 42 -19.58 -8.04 -7.18
CA TRP A 42 -20.82 -8.52 -6.57
C TRP A 42 -21.90 -7.49 -6.80
N GLN A 43 -23.08 -7.94 -7.22
CA GLN A 43 -24.20 -7.06 -7.47
C GLN A 43 -25.47 -7.65 -6.86
N SER A 44 -26.20 -6.81 -6.16
CA SER A 44 -27.57 -7.05 -5.71
C SER A 44 -28.47 -5.91 -6.22
N PRO A 45 -29.80 -6.03 -6.11
CA PRO A 45 -30.70 -4.92 -6.43
C PRO A 45 -30.46 -3.66 -5.58
N GLU A 46 -29.88 -3.81 -4.39
CA GLU A 46 -29.70 -2.74 -3.41
C GLU A 46 -28.27 -2.17 -3.41
N GLU A 47 -27.27 -2.98 -3.79
CA GLU A 47 -25.86 -2.63 -3.66
C GLU A 47 -24.99 -3.27 -4.75
N ALA A 48 -23.95 -2.55 -5.16
CA ALA A 48 -22.86 -3.10 -5.97
C ALA A 48 -21.56 -2.97 -5.21
N GLN A 49 -20.79 -4.05 -5.12
CA GLN A 49 -19.53 -4.11 -4.40
C GLN A 49 -18.41 -4.60 -5.33
N ILE A 50 -17.29 -3.89 -5.31
CA ILE A 50 -16.04 -4.30 -5.96
C ILE A 50 -15.06 -4.67 -4.87
N VAL A 51 -14.59 -5.93 -4.87
CA VAL A 51 -13.60 -6.43 -3.92
C VAL A 51 -12.29 -6.65 -4.66
N ILE A 52 -11.23 -5.98 -4.21
CA ILE A 52 -9.89 -6.08 -4.78
C ILE A 52 -8.98 -6.70 -3.73
N ASP A 53 -8.45 -7.88 -4.04
CA ASP A 53 -7.52 -8.56 -3.15
C ASP A 53 -6.09 -8.12 -3.45
N LEU A 54 -5.38 -7.76 -2.39
CA LEU A 54 -3.99 -7.36 -2.42
C LEU A 54 -3.16 -8.37 -1.62
N ASP A 55 -1.98 -8.73 -2.10
CA ASP A 55 -1.05 -9.58 -1.35
C ASP A 55 -0.45 -8.89 -0.11
N ARG A 56 -0.60 -7.56 -0.01
CA ARG A 56 -0.10 -6.70 1.07
C ARG A 56 -1.00 -5.49 1.28
N PRO A 57 -0.97 -4.86 2.47
CA PRO A 57 -1.72 -3.62 2.71
C PRO A 57 -1.24 -2.48 1.81
N SER A 58 -2.17 -1.81 1.14
CA SER A 58 -1.93 -0.56 0.40
C SER A 58 -2.87 0.54 0.87
N LYS A 59 -2.45 1.80 0.68
CA LYS A 59 -3.34 2.95 0.85
C LYS A 59 -4.23 3.10 -0.38
N VAL A 60 -5.49 3.46 -0.17
CA VAL A 60 -6.46 3.75 -1.22
C VAL A 60 -6.86 5.22 -1.11
N SER A 61 -6.86 5.95 -2.22
CA SER A 61 -7.29 7.35 -2.25
C SER A 61 -8.81 7.45 -2.07
N GLY A 62 -9.25 8.59 -1.53
CA GLY A 62 -10.69 8.89 -1.46
C GLY A 62 -11.23 9.00 -2.89
N GLY A 63 -12.24 8.20 -3.22
CA GLY A 63 -12.74 8.16 -4.58
C GLY A 63 -13.40 9.47 -5.00
N SER A 64 -13.23 9.80 -6.27
CA SER A 64 -13.84 10.97 -6.89
C SER A 64 -14.94 10.54 -7.84
N ASN A 65 -16.14 11.09 -7.61
CA ASN A 65 -17.22 11.02 -8.57
C ASN A 65 -17.03 12.19 -9.55
N LEU A 66 -16.75 11.89 -10.82
CA LEU A 66 -17.16 12.81 -11.88
C LEU A 66 -18.68 12.70 -11.97
N SER A 67 -19.39 13.83 -11.94
CA SER A 67 -20.85 13.92 -12.04
C SER A 67 -21.45 12.91 -13.04
N ASP A 68 -22.30 12.00 -12.54
CA ASP A 68 -22.96 10.90 -13.26
C ASP A 68 -22.05 10.03 -14.14
N GLY A 69 -20.75 10.01 -13.82
CA GLY A 69 -19.71 9.35 -14.59
C GLY A 69 -19.02 8.21 -13.82
N PRO A 70 -17.92 7.69 -14.38
CA PRO A 70 -17.13 6.65 -13.72
C PRO A 70 -16.58 7.12 -12.37
N PHE A 71 -16.61 6.21 -11.38
CA PHE A 71 -15.96 6.39 -10.09
C PHE A 71 -14.48 6.02 -10.21
N PHE A 72 -13.60 6.96 -9.87
CA PHE A 72 -12.16 6.74 -9.89
C PHE A 72 -11.59 6.73 -8.47
N PHE A 73 -10.73 5.76 -8.22
CA PHE A 73 -9.92 5.64 -7.01
C PHE A 73 -8.54 5.10 -7.38
N ASP A 74 -7.54 5.45 -6.58
CA ASP A 74 -6.16 5.01 -6.76
C ASP A 74 -5.76 4.10 -5.61
N ILE A 75 -5.03 3.03 -5.92
CA ILE A 75 -4.37 2.19 -4.92
C ILE A 75 -2.88 2.49 -4.98
N GLU A 76 -2.34 3.11 -3.93
CA GLU A 76 -0.94 3.48 -3.86
C GLU A 76 -0.04 2.25 -3.83
N SER A 77 1.07 2.34 -4.57
CA SER A 77 2.11 1.30 -4.60
C SER A 77 1.54 -0.08 -4.93
N ALA A 78 0.49 -0.18 -5.73
CA ALA A 78 -0.04 -1.45 -6.21
C ALA A 78 0.33 -1.69 -7.68
N ILE A 79 0.76 -2.91 -8.00
CA ILE A 79 1.02 -3.36 -9.37
C ILE A 79 -0.08 -4.33 -9.78
N PHE A 80 -0.76 -4.01 -10.86
CA PHE A 80 -1.62 -4.95 -11.55
C PHE A 80 -0.82 -5.66 -12.64
N LYS A 81 -0.67 -6.98 -12.54
CA LYS A 81 -0.18 -7.80 -13.65
C LYS A 81 -1.39 -8.45 -14.30
N PRO A 82 -1.89 -7.93 -15.44
CA PRO A 82 -3.00 -8.55 -16.14
C PRO A 82 -2.56 -9.95 -16.59
N GLY A 83 -2.97 -10.96 -15.83
CA GLY A 83 -2.96 -12.34 -16.29
C GLY A 83 -4.12 -12.57 -17.25
N ARG A 84 -4.18 -13.76 -17.84
CA ARG A 84 -5.35 -14.23 -18.58
C ARG A 84 -6.48 -14.63 -17.60
N GLN A 85 -6.78 -13.79 -16.62
CA GLN A 85 -7.90 -13.98 -15.70
C GLN A 85 -9.11 -13.28 -16.31
N SER A 86 -10.08 -14.08 -16.76
CA SER A 86 -11.41 -13.60 -17.05
C SER A 86 -12.13 -13.49 -15.71
N TYR A 87 -12.41 -12.27 -15.26
CA TYR A 87 -13.24 -12.05 -14.08
C TYR A 87 -14.69 -12.21 -14.53
N PRO A 88 -15.43 -13.23 -14.05
CA PRO A 88 -16.84 -13.33 -14.35
C PRO A 88 -17.54 -12.09 -13.78
N LEU A 89 -18.19 -11.32 -14.65
CA LEU A 89 -18.89 -10.07 -14.29
C LEU A 89 -20.16 -10.30 -13.47
N ASN A 90 -20.49 -11.55 -13.15
CA ASN A 90 -21.75 -11.92 -12.54
C ASN A 90 -21.54 -12.99 -11.46
N ASN A 91 -21.02 -12.57 -10.31
CA ASN A 91 -21.08 -13.39 -9.10
C ASN A 91 -22.30 -12.93 -8.29
N ASN A 92 -23.26 -13.84 -8.11
CA ASN A 92 -24.41 -13.60 -7.22
C ASN A 92 -23.93 -13.50 -5.78
N PHE A 93 -24.50 -12.59 -4.98
CA PHE A 93 -24.32 -12.55 -3.53
C PHE A 93 -24.86 -13.84 -2.90
N ASP A 94 -23.97 -14.79 -2.59
CA ASP A 94 -24.28 -15.91 -1.71
C ASP A 94 -23.98 -15.46 -0.27
N PHE A 95 -25.00 -14.94 0.42
CA PHE A 95 -24.94 -14.75 1.87
C PHE A 95 -24.94 -16.12 2.57
N PRO A 96 -24.12 -16.34 3.61
CA PRO A 96 -24.30 -17.47 4.53
C PRO A 96 -25.57 -17.31 5.39
#